data_AF-A0A9D1CLB9-F1
#
_entry.id   AF-A0A9D1CLB9-F1
#
_cell.length_a   1.000
_cell.length_b   1.000
_cell.length_c   1.000
_cell.angle_alpha   90.00
_cell.angle_beta   90.00
_cell.angle_gamma   90.00
#
_symmetry.space_group_name_H-M   'P 1'
#
loop_
_entity.id
_entity.type
_entity.pdbx_description
1 polymer ?
#
loop_
_entity_poly.entity_id
_entity_poly.type
_entity_poly.pdbx_seq_one_letter_code
_entity_poly.pdbx_strand_id
1 'polypeptide(L)'
;MEDKATSTWENLNFTLDLIEEKTGQRPQKLGVVSSEYHLFRASLFAKKSGVEFVGIPARTSRPGQMINHFMREVAGVWHYLLLGGQYD
;
A
#
# COMPACT_ATOMS: atom_id res chain seq x y z
N MET A 1 -10.32 4.91 -13.50
CA MET A 1 -9.52 5.33 -12.34
C MET A 1 -10.04 4.53 -11.16
N GLU A 2 -9.19 4.14 -10.21
CA GLU A 2 -9.64 3.49 -8.97
C GLU A 2 -10.01 4.58 -7.94
N ASP A 3 -11.24 4.56 -7.44
CA ASP A 3 -11.81 5.56 -6.53
C ASP A 3 -12.79 4.98 -5.49
N LYS A 4 -12.85 3.65 -5.36
CA LYS A 4 -13.81 2.93 -4.52
C LYS A 4 -13.19 2.38 -3.23
N ALA A 5 -11.87 2.23 -3.19
CA ALA A 5 -11.18 1.65 -2.06
C ALA A 5 -11.31 2.51 -0.78
N THR A 6 -11.59 1.84 0.32
CA THR A 6 -11.64 2.40 1.68
C THR A 6 -10.43 2.02 2.52
N SER A 7 -9.64 1.04 2.07
CA SER A 7 -8.41 0.60 2.71
C SER A 7 -7.22 0.55 1.74
N THR A 8 -5.99 0.52 2.28
CA THR A 8 -4.78 0.34 1.46
C THR A 8 -4.76 -1.04 0.77
N TRP A 9 -5.38 -2.05 1.39
CA TRP A 9 -5.48 -3.39 0.82
C TRP A 9 -6.43 -3.42 -0.38
N GLU A 10 -7.63 -2.84 -0.23
CA GLU A 10 -8.59 -2.68 -1.32
C GLU A 10 -7.99 -1.86 -2.46
N ASN A 11 -7.33 -0.74 -2.16
CA ASN A 11 -6.74 0.14 -3.17
C ASN A 11 -5.73 -0.62 -4.02
N LEU A 12 -4.86 -1.42 -3.38
CA LEU A 12 -3.89 -2.23 -4.09
C LEU A 12 -4.57 -3.27 -4.99
N ASN A 13 -5.50 -4.07 -4.45
CA ASN A 13 -6.11 -5.15 -5.23
C ASN A 13 -6.98 -4.60 -6.36
N PHE A 14 -7.80 -3.58 -6.11
CA PHE A 14 -8.61 -2.94 -7.15
C PHE A 14 -7.73 -2.31 -8.23
N THR A 15 -6.58 -1.74 -7.87
CA THR A 15 -5.61 -1.23 -8.85
C THR A 15 -5.02 -2.35 -9.70
N LEU A 16 -4.63 -3.47 -9.08
CA LEU A 16 -4.08 -4.62 -9.83
C LEU A 16 -5.11 -5.21 -10.79
N ASP A 17 -6.37 -5.36 -10.33
CA ASP A 17 -7.47 -5.88 -11.13
C ASP A 17 -7.82 -4.92 -12.28
N LEU A 18 -7.81 -3.60 -12.02
CA LEU A 18 -8.02 -2.58 -13.06
C LEU A 18 -6.90 -2.58 -14.11
N ILE A 19 -5.64 -2.81 -13.72
CA ILE A 19 -4.53 -2.93 -14.67
C ILE A 19 -4.73 -4.18 -15.51
N GLU A 20 -5.03 -5.33 -14.89
CA GLU A 20 -5.28 -6.60 -15.56
C GLU A 20 -6.44 -6.51 -16.55
N GLU A 21 -7.55 -5.87 -16.18
CA GLU A 21 -8.69 -5.61 -17.06
C GLU A 21 -8.27 -4.81 -18.31
N LYS A 22 -7.38 -3.83 -18.16
CA LYS A 22 -6.97 -2.93 -19.24
C LYS A 22 -5.87 -3.48 -20.14
N THR A 23 -4.98 -4.31 -19.61
CA THR A 23 -3.80 -4.81 -20.34
C THR A 23 -3.94 -6.28 -20.71
N GLY A 24 -4.93 -6.99 -20.15
CA GLY A 24 -5.11 -8.43 -20.26
C GLY A 24 -4.12 -9.25 -19.42
N GLN A 25 -3.27 -8.60 -18.60
CA GLN A 25 -2.26 -9.28 -17.78
C GLN A 25 -2.09 -8.59 -16.43
N ARG A 26 -2.08 -9.38 -15.35
CA ARG A 26 -1.76 -8.87 -14.02
C ARG A 26 -0.32 -8.35 -13.98
N PRO A 27 -0.08 -7.12 -13.49
CA PRO A 27 1.26 -6.56 -13.47
C PRO A 27 2.14 -7.32 -12.45
N GLN A 28 3.36 -7.67 -12.85
CA GLN A 28 4.34 -8.32 -11.97
C GLN A 28 5.12 -7.32 -11.11
N LYS A 29 5.10 -6.04 -11.49
CA LYS A 29 5.81 -4.95 -10.80
C LYS A 29 4.93 -3.71 -10.72
N LEU A 30 4.87 -3.09 -9.55
CA LEU A 30 4.03 -1.94 -9.26
C LEU A 30 4.84 -0.80 -8.64
N GLY A 31 4.77 0.37 -9.29
CA GLY A 31 5.25 1.63 -8.72
C GLY A 31 4.17 2.28 -7.86
N VAL A 32 4.49 2.58 -6.60
CA VAL A 32 3.57 3.23 -5.65
C VAL A 32 4.16 4.56 -5.20
N VAL A 33 3.47 5.65 -5.53
CA VAL A 33 3.82 7.00 -5.08
C VAL A 33 3.01 7.31 -3.83
N SER A 34 3.69 7.55 -2.71
CA SER A 34 3.02 7.91 -1.45
C SER A 34 3.99 8.60 -0.49
N SER A 35 3.48 9.06 0.65
CA SER A 35 4.32 9.61 1.71
C SER A 35 5.28 8.53 2.24
N GLU A 36 6.51 8.93 2.57
CA GLU A 36 7.59 8.01 2.95
C GLU A 36 7.24 7.03 4.09
N TYR A 37 6.40 7.45 5.05
CA TYR A 37 5.94 6.59 6.14
C TYR A 37 4.94 5.50 5.71
N HIS A 38 4.16 5.71 4.64
CA HIS A 38 3.14 4.78 4.16
C HIS A 38 3.70 3.67 3.26
N LEU A 39 4.86 3.90 2.64
CA LEU A 39 5.41 2.98 1.64
C LEU A 39 5.75 1.61 2.22
N PHE A 40 6.17 1.54 3.50
CA PHE A 40 6.48 0.26 4.13
C PHE A 40 5.24 -0.65 4.21
N ARG A 41 4.10 -0.14 4.69
CA ARG A 41 2.87 -0.94 4.77
C ARG A 41 2.37 -1.34 3.38
N ALA A 42 2.41 -0.43 2.41
CA ALA A 42 2.06 -0.75 1.03
C ALA A 42 2.94 -1.87 0.44
N SER A 43 4.24 -1.89 0.79
CA SER A 43 5.17 -2.95 0.34
C SER A 43 4.81 -4.34 0.87
N LEU A 44 4.28 -4.43 2.10
CA LEU A 44 3.83 -5.69 2.68
C LEU A 44 2.63 -6.26 1.92
N PHE A 45 1.68 -5.40 1.57
CA PHE A 45 0.51 -5.79 0.80
C PHE A 45 0.88 -6.19 -0.64
N ALA A 46 1.76 -5.44 -1.31
CA ALA A 46 2.25 -5.80 -2.63
C ALA A 46 2.94 -7.18 -2.63
N LYS A 47 3.78 -7.43 -1.61
CA LYS A 47 4.41 -8.74 -1.41
C LYS A 47 3.38 -9.85 -1.21
N LYS A 48 2.31 -9.60 -0.43
CA LYS A 48 1.22 -10.56 -0.23
C LYS A 48 0.45 -10.84 -1.52
N SER A 49 0.27 -9.85 -2.38
CA SER A 49 -0.36 -9.99 -3.69
C SER A 49 0.57 -10.57 -4.77
N GLY A 50 1.82 -10.94 -4.42
CA GLY A 50 2.77 -11.56 -5.33
C GLY A 50 3.38 -10.60 -6.37
N VAL A 51 3.38 -9.29 -6.09
CA VAL A 51 3.84 -8.25 -7.02
C VAL A 51 5.10 -7.58 -6.48
N GLU A 52 6.09 -7.36 -7.35
CA GLU A 52 7.30 -6.59 -7.03
C GLU A 52 6.93 -5.13 -6.73
N PHE A 53 7.35 -4.62 -5.58
CA PHE A 53 7.03 -3.28 -5.13
C PHE A 53 8.17 -2.28 -5.39
N VAL A 54 7.83 -1.14 -5.98
CA VAL A 54 8.71 0.02 -6.11
C VAL A 54 8.08 1.23 -5.43
N GLY A 55 8.62 1.63 -4.28
CA GLY A 55 8.14 2.81 -3.55
C GLY A 55 8.79 4.10 -4.05
N ILE A 56 7.97 5.11 -4.34
CA ILE A 56 8.41 6.45 -4.74
C ILE A 56 8.00 7.42 -3.62
N PRO A 57 8.94 7.83 -2.75
CA PRO A 57 8.62 8.63 -1.57
C PRO A 57 8.31 10.08 -1.93
N ALA A 58 7.16 10.54 -1.45
CA ALA A 58 6.82 11.96 -1.32
C ALA A 58 7.19 12.42 0.09
N ARG A 59 8.13 13.36 0.19
CA ARG A 59 8.68 13.80 1.47
C ARG A 59 7.64 14.55 2.31
N THR A 60 7.58 14.25 3.60
CA THR A 60 6.75 14.96 4.57
C THR A 60 7.54 16.13 5.16
N SER A 61 7.09 17.36 4.94
CA SER A 61 7.86 18.55 5.33
C SER A 61 7.85 18.86 6.83
N ARG A 62 6.87 18.34 7.59
CA ARG A 62 6.65 18.70 9.01
C ARG A 62 7.03 17.53 9.95
N PRO A 63 8.09 17.65 10.76
CA PRO A 63 8.59 16.55 11.60
C PRO A 63 7.55 16.02 12.60
N GLY A 64 6.76 16.88 13.23
CA GLY A 64 5.71 16.45 14.17
C GLY A 64 4.61 15.61 13.51
N GLN A 65 4.23 15.96 12.27
CA GLN A 65 3.25 15.19 11.50
C GLN A 65 3.84 13.85 11.07
N MET A 66 5.09 13.85 10.61
CA MET A 66 5.81 12.64 10.27
C MET A 66 5.78 11.62 11.42
N ILE A 67 6.13 12.03 12.65
CA ILE A 67 6.11 11.14 13.82
C ILE A 67 4.71 10.57 14.06
N ASN A 68 3.67 11.41 14.07
CA ASN A 68 2.30 10.97 14.29
C ASN A 68 1.84 9.94 13.23
N HIS A 69 2.19 10.19 11.96
CA HIS A 69 1.85 9.27 10.88
C HIS A 69 2.64 7.96 10.97
N PHE A 70 3.94 7.99 11.29
CA PHE A 70 4.72 6.78 11.52
C PHE A 70 4.13 5.93 12.65
N MET A 71 3.71 6.53 13.76
CA MET A 71 3.10 5.79 14.87
C MET A 71 1.79 5.09 14.45
N ARG A 72 0.97 5.75 13.62
CA ARG A 72 -0.22 5.11 13.03
C ARG A 72 0.15 3.93 12.13
N GLU A 73 1.23 4.06 11.36
CA GLU A 73 1.70 2.97 10.49
C GLU A 73 2.20 1.78 11.28
N VAL A 74 2.91 1.99 12.39
CA VAL A 74 3.34 0.90 13.30
C VAL A 74 2.14 0.11 13.78
N ALA A 75 1.07 0.78 14.25
CA ALA A 75 -0.15 0.11 14.66
C ALA A 75 -0.81 -0.69 13.51
N GLY A 76 -0.83 -0.12 12.29
CA GLY A 76 -1.36 -0.81 11.11
C GLY A 76 -0.54 -2.02 10.68
N VAL A 77 0.79 -1.96 10.82
CA VAL A 77 1.70 -3.10 10.57
C VAL A 77 1.51 -4.18 11.63
N TRP A 78 1.41 -3.81 12.91
CA TRP A 78 1.13 -4.79 13.97
C TRP A 78 -0.21 -5.47 13.77
N HIS A 79 -1.25 -4.72 13.42
CA HIS A 79 -2.53 -5.30 13.03
C HIS A 79 -2.38 -6.33 11.90
N TYR A 80 -1.61 -6.00 10.85
CA TYR A 80 -1.32 -6.93 9.76
C TYR A 80 -0.62 -8.21 10.23
N LEU A 81 0.42 -8.07 11.05
CA LEU A 81 1.23 -9.19 11.51
C LEU A 81 0.49 -10.08 12.52
N LEU A 82 -0.28 -9.50 13.44
CA LEU A 82 -0.94 -10.22 14.53
C LEU A 82 -2.23 -10.89 14.10
N LEU A 83 -2.99 -10.29 13.18
CA LEU A 83 -4.29 -10.81 12.71
C LEU A 83 -4.20 -11.52 11.35
N GLY A 84 -3.00 -12.00 10.99
CA GLY A 84 -2.80 -12.90 9.85
C GLY A 84 -3.11 -12.30 8.47
N GLY A 85 -3.16 -10.97 8.37
CA GLY A 85 -3.54 -10.30 7.14
C GLY A 85 -4.98 -10.58 6.67
N GLN A 86 -5.89 -10.94 7.57
CA GLN A 86 -7.34 -10.88 7.30
C GLN A 86 -7.73 -9.39 7.17
N TYR A 87 -7.52 -8.85 5.98
CA TYR A 87 -8.12 -7.60 5.52
C TYR A 87 -9.26 -8.06 4.61
N ASP A 88 -10.39 -8.39 5.22
CA ASP A 88 -11.67 -8.50 4.52
C ASP A 88 -12.18 -7.09 4.21
#